data_AF-A0A0Q5T3F0-F1
#
_entry.id   AF-A0A0Q5T3F0-F1
#
_cell.length_a   1.000
_cell.length_b   1.000
_cell.length_c   1.000
_cell.angle_alpha   90.00
_cell.angle_beta   90.00
_cell.angle_gamma   90.00
#
_symmetry.space_group_name_H-M   'P 1'
#
loop_
_entity.id
_entity.type
_entity.pdbx_description
1 polymer ?
#
loop_
_entity_poly.entity_id
_entity_poly.type
_entity_poly.pdbx_seq_one_letter_code
_entity_poly.pdbx_strand_id
1 'polypeptide(L)' 'MSEKKAFVLRINPDMLKELEVWAQQDFRSLNGQIEYLLSEALKKQRRSKKQSNDSEEGKE' A
#
# COMPACT_ATOMS: atom_id res chain seq x y z
N MET A 1 9.60 16.66 8.17
CA MET A 1 9.78 15.60 7.15
C MET A 1 10.00 14.31 7.91
N SER A 2 9.01 13.42 7.94
CA SER A 2 9.13 12.12 8.61
C SER A 2 10.33 11.37 8.04
N GLU A 3 11.17 10.83 8.91
CA GLU A 3 12.39 10.12 8.52
C GLU A 3 12.02 8.92 7.64
N LYS A 4 12.45 8.93 6.37
CA LYS A 4 12.22 7.81 5.44
C LYS A 4 13.38 6.84 5.54
N LYS A 5 13.10 5.62 6.01
CA LYS A 5 14.11 4.56 6.08
C LYS A 5 14.22 3.85 4.72
N ALA A 6 15.40 3.90 4.12
CA ALA A 6 15.69 3.10 2.92
C ALA A 6 15.72 1.61 3.28
N PHE A 7 15.11 0.78 2.44
CA PHE A 7 15.15 -0.67 2.56
C PHE A 7 15.22 -1.30 1.16
N VAL A 8 15.86 -2.47 1.08
CA VAL A 8 15.94 -3.23 -0.18
C VAL A 8 14.68 -4.09 -0.31
N LEU A 9 13.92 -3.86 -1.37
CA LEU A 9 12.74 -4.66 -1.70
C LEU A 9 13.12 -5.77 -2.69
N ARG A 10 12.84 -7.02 -2.33
CA ARG A 10 12.88 -8.13 -3.29
C ARG A 10 11.56 -8.19 -4.03
N ILE A 11 11.60 -7.96 -5.33
CA ILE A 11 10.42 -7.86 -6.19
C ILE A 11 10.68 -8.56 -7.52
N ASN A 12 9.64 -9.17 -8.09
CA ASN A 12 9.72 -9.71 -9.45
C ASN A 12 9.99 -8.55 -10.45
N PRO A 13 10.99 -8.68 -11.35
CA PRO A 13 11.35 -7.62 -12.29
C PRO A 13 10.20 -7.21 -13.23
N ASP A 14 9.32 -8.13 -13.62
CA ASP A 14 8.20 -7.80 -14.51
C ASP A 14 7.14 -6.97 -13.78
N MET A 15 6.87 -7.31 -12.52
CA MET A 15 6.01 -6.50 -11.64
C MET A 15 6.59 -5.10 -11.41
N LEU A 16 7.92 -4.97 -11.30
CA LEU A 16 8.57 -3.66 -11.16
C LEU A 16 8.35 -2.79 -12.40
N LYS A 17 8.46 -3.36 -13.61
CA LYS A 17 8.20 -2.65 -14.87
C LYS A 17 6.75 -2.19 -14.97
N GLU A 18 5.80 -3.05 -14.62
CA GLU A 18 4.38 -2.68 -14.61
C GLU A 18 4.10 -1.52 -13.64
N LEU A 19 4.70 -1.56 -12.45
CA LEU A 19 4.61 -0.46 -11.48
C LEU A 19 5.24 0.84 -11.99
N GLU A 20 6.34 0.76 -12.74
CA GLU A 20 6.98 1.93 -13.35
C GLU A 20 6.10 2.57 -14.42
N VAL A 21 5.52 1.78 -15.31
CA VAL A 21 4.57 2.26 -16.33
C VAL A 21 3.36 2.92 -15.66
N TRP A 22 2.79 2.28 -14.64
CA TRP A 22 1.67 2.86 -13.89
C TRP A 22 2.06 4.16 -13.19
N ALA A 23 3.23 4.22 -12.53
CA ALA A 23 3.72 5.44 -11.90
C ALA A 23 3.85 6.59 -12.92
N GLN A 24 4.34 6.31 -14.12
CA GLN A 24 4.45 7.30 -15.20
C GLN A 24 3.08 7.80 -15.67
N GLN A 25 2.09 6.91 -15.81
CA GLN A 25 0.72 7.28 -16.17
C GLN A 25 0.08 8.22 -15.14
N ASP A 26 0.37 8.01 -13.86
CA ASP A 26 -0.14 8.82 -12.75
C ASP A 26 0.74 10.07 -12.45
N PHE A 27 1.75 10.36 -13.28
CA PHE A 27 2.73 11.44 -13.07
C PHE A 27 3.44 11.38 -11.70
N ARG A 28 3.76 10.17 -11.24
CA ARG A 28 4.43 9.88 -9.97
C ARG A 28 5.80 9.27 -10.20
N SER A 29 6.69 9.40 -9.21
CA SER A 29 7.89 8.56 -9.15
C SER A 29 7.51 7.13 -8.75
N LEU A 30 8.32 6.15 -9.15
CA LEU A 30 8.14 4.76 -8.75
C LEU A 30 8.05 4.61 -7.22
N ASN A 31 8.94 5.28 -6.47
CA ASN A 31 8.88 5.29 -5.00
C ASN A 31 7.58 5.90 -4.47
N GLY A 32 7.10 6.99 -5.08
CA GLY A 32 5.83 7.60 -4.72
C GLY A 32 4.63 6.69 -4.98
N GLN A 33 4.66 5.93 -6.08
CA GLN A 33 3.64 4.95 -6.41
C GLN A 33 3.62 3.79 -5.41
N ILE A 34 4.79 3.25 -5.07
CA ILE A 34 4.91 2.19 -4.05
C ILE A 34 4.39 2.68 -2.70
N GLU A 35 4.76 3.88 -2.27
CA GLU A 35 4.30 4.48 -1.01
C GLU A 35 2.77 4.66 -1.00
N TYR A 36 2.18 5.11 -2.11
CA TYR A 36 0.74 5.26 -2.26
C TYR A 36 0.01 3.91 -2.14
N LEU A 37 0.46 2.90 -2.89
CA LEU A 37 -0.15 1.56 -2.88
C LEU A 37 -0.08 0.90 -1.50
N LEU A 38 1.07 0.99 -0.83
CA LEU A 38 1.22 0.46 0.54
C LEU A 38 0.33 1.20 1.53
N SER A 39 0.19 2.52 1.39
CA SER A 39 -0.70 3.31 2.25
C SER A 39 -2.16 2.92 2.08
N GLU A 40 -2.61 2.75 0.84
CA GLU A 40 -3.98 2.31 0.55
C GLU A 40 -4.25 0.87 1.01
N ALA A 41 -3.30 -0.03 0.80
CA ALA A 41 -3.39 -1.41 1.29
C ALA A 41 -3.52 -1.47 2.83
N LEU A 42 -2.71 -0.69 3.56
CA LEU A 42 -2.78 -0.61 5.02
C LEU A 42 -4.10 0.00 5.50
N LYS A 43 -4.60 1.06 4.84
CA LYS A 43 -5.92 1.64 5.15
C LYS A 43 -7.03 0.62 4.95
N LYS A 44 -7.01 -0.11 3.83
CA LYS A 44 -8.00 -1.15 3.51
C LYS A 44 -7.97 -2.27 4.56
N GLN A 45 -6.78 -2.77 4.90
CA GLN A 45 -6.63 -3.80 5.93
C GLN A 45 -7.15 -3.35 7.30
N ARG A 46 -6.86 -2.11 7.72
CA ARG A 46 -7.37 -1.53 8.98
C ARG A 46 -8.88 -1.41 8.98
N ARG A 47 -9.48 -0.97 7.87
CA ARG A 47 -10.94 -0.91 7.72
C ARG A 47 -11.58 -2.29 7.81
N SER A 48 -11.02 -3.29 7.15
CA SER A 48 -11.50 -4.67 7.21
C SER A 48 -11.44 -5.24 8.64
N LYS A 49 -10.35 -4.97 9.39
CA LYS A 49 -10.25 -5.38 10.80
C LYS A 49 -11.24 -4.67 11.73
N LYS A 50 -11.58 -3.40 11.44
CA LYS A 50 -12.60 -2.69 12.22
C LYS A 50 -14.00 -3.28 11.99
N GLN A 51 -14.31 -3.67 10.76
CA GLN A 51 -15.58 -4.31 10.42
C GLN A 51 -15.73 -5.70 11.04
N SER A 52 -14.64 -6.47 11.19
CA SER A 52 -14.70 -7.77 11.87
C SER A 52 -15.02 -7.61 13.37
N ASN A 53 -14.45 -6.61 14.04
CA ASN A 53 -14.68 -6.41 15.47
C ASN A 53 -16.10 -5.89 15.79
N ASP A 54 -16.63 -5.00 14.94
CA ASP A 54 -18.00 -4.46 15.07
C ASP A 54 -19.09 -5.52 14.81
N SER A 55 -18.71 -6.65 14.19
CA SER A 55 -19.60 -7.80 13.95
C SER A 55 -19.61 -8.81 15.12
N GLU A 56 -18.63 -8.73 16.02
CA GLU A 56 -18.51 -9.61 17.20
C GLU A 56 -19.09 -8.96 18.47
N GLU A 57 -19.07 -7.63 18.59
CA GLU A 57 -19.63 -6.88 19.74
C GLU A 57 -21.17 -6.74 19.71
N GLY A 58 -21.84 -7.13 18.61
CA GLY A 58 -23.31 -7.07 18.48
C GLY A 58 -24.06 -8.36 18.84
N LYS A 59 -23.40 -9.33 19.50
CA LYS A 59 -23.98 -10.64 19.86
C LYS A 59 -24.01 -10.97 21.35
N GLU A 60 -23.72 -10.02 22.24
CA GLU A 60 -23.96 -10.17 23.69
C GLU A 60 -25.21 -9.41 24.15
#